data_AF-A0A818RZG9-F1
#
_entry.id   AF-A0A818RZG9-F1
#
_cell.length_a   1.000
_cell.length_b   1.000
_cell.length_c   1.000
_cell.angle_alpha   90.00
_cell.angle_beta   90.00
_cell.angle_gamma   90.00
#
_symmetry.space_group_name_H-M   'P 1'
#
loop_
_entity.id
_entity.type
_entity.pdbx_description
1 polymer ?
#
loop_
_entity_poly.entity_id
_entity_poly.type
_entity_poly.pdbx_seq_one_letter_code
_entity_poly.pdbx_strand_id
1 'polypeptide(L)'
;MLLLVMINEISAPSFNQPKFCSTPAWNPFGVTFANETTLGTFPQALFIDTNNTIYTVNEEKKQFLMWINNSIIPNKTISDNFLGSSSIFVTNNGDIYYYNDDIYYYNGEIYHYNRTRNRRVDKWISNTDTFVNVMNVNSSCSGLFIDINDTLYCSMYDHHKIVKRWLNDSEIMPATAAGTGIDGSSSNELSGPMGIFVDLNFDLYVADRDNDRIQLFKFEELNGTTIVGEGSSNNIILLSRPSGIVLDADKYLFIVDQYNHRIIRSRSNDIRCIIGCYGKGSQSNQLSYPVTLSFDSYGNIFIIDSSNYRIQKFDFLLNSCDNSSSVQSVYSSVLTENHPTYSPTGCDLQNYYYEAIQMNVNESGYYSLISNSTIDTFGYMYGGNFYPSGPSIHLISKSDNRSGEHQFQMRPFLRSTTANILVVTTDSANVTGTFSIIVSGFNNVTFKRLINPDKCIIGGSCNSQTKGIGITLDDILRYEINQNMTLKNQSLLVKISVALTMIMLIMGLINSILSLLTFQNADLRKVGCGIYLLASSITSLLTISMFTINFSFILLNQMNSSIDLSTRRGGCISIEPLLKLFLYFDTWLNACVAIERAINVYQGISFNKEKSKRLARWIIFILPFCI
;
A
#
# COMPACT_ATOMS: atom_id res chain seq x y z
N MET A 1 18.42 20.00 26.77
CA MET A 1 16.99 20.26 26.59
C MET A 1 16.81 20.94 25.24
N LEU A 2 16.77 20.15 24.18
CA LEU A 2 16.50 20.60 22.82
C LEU A 2 15.20 19.90 22.43
N LEU A 3 14.13 20.69 22.37
CA LEU A 3 12.83 20.24 21.89
C LEU A 3 12.96 19.96 20.39
N LEU A 4 12.95 18.68 20.00
CA LEU A 4 12.66 18.30 18.63
C LEU A 4 11.15 18.55 18.44
N VAL A 5 10.80 19.58 17.68
CA VAL A 5 9.45 19.71 17.14
C VAL A 5 9.30 18.59 16.11
N MET A 6 8.69 17.48 16.53
CA MET A 6 8.13 16.50 15.61
C MET A 6 7.06 17.23 14.81
N ILE A 7 7.35 17.52 13.55
CA ILE A 7 6.30 17.81 12.58
C ILE A 7 5.51 16.52 12.48
N ASN A 8 4.33 16.46 13.08
CA ASN A 8 3.40 15.35 12.87
C ASN A 8 3.14 15.28 11.37
N GLU A 9 3.69 14.27 10.71
CA GLU A 9 3.18 13.85 9.41
C GLU A 9 1.71 13.50 9.63
N ILE A 10 0.82 14.26 9.00
CA ILE A 10 -0.62 13.97 9.01
C ILE A 10 -0.78 12.59 8.38
N SER A 11 -1.36 11.65 9.12
CA SER A 11 -1.70 10.31 8.63
C SER A 11 -2.58 10.46 7.39
N ALA A 12 -2.14 9.92 6.25
CA ALA A 12 -2.93 9.89 5.04
C ALA A 12 -4.15 8.96 5.23
N PRO A 13 -5.31 9.24 4.61
CA PRO A 13 -6.46 8.33 4.66
C PRO A 13 -6.16 7.00 3.96
N SER A 14 -6.83 5.93 4.40
CA SER A 14 -6.68 4.58 3.82
C SER A 14 -7.59 4.27 2.64
N PHE A 15 -8.38 5.25 2.21
CA PHE A 15 -9.37 5.13 1.14
C PHE A 15 -9.14 6.18 0.06
N ASN A 16 -9.65 5.92 -1.14
CA ASN A 16 -9.54 6.85 -2.25
C ASN A 16 -10.57 7.99 -2.15
N GLN A 17 -10.09 9.23 -2.27
CA GLN A 17 -10.91 10.42 -2.53
C GLN A 17 -10.45 11.05 -3.83
N PRO A 18 -10.86 10.53 -5.00
CA PRO A 18 -10.47 11.11 -6.27
C PRO A 18 -10.94 12.56 -6.36
N LYS A 19 -10.09 13.44 -6.92
CA LYS A 19 -10.51 14.77 -7.32
C LYS A 19 -11.09 14.72 -8.73
N PHE A 20 -12.32 15.17 -8.88
CA PHE A 20 -13.01 15.23 -10.16
C PHE A 20 -13.08 16.66 -10.71
N CYS A 21 -13.27 16.77 -12.02
CA CYS A 21 -13.53 18.04 -12.70
C CYS A 21 -14.93 18.60 -12.39
N SER A 22 -15.29 19.71 -13.05
CA SER A 22 -16.59 20.36 -12.88
C SER A 22 -17.79 19.54 -13.41
N THR A 23 -17.61 18.73 -14.46
CA THR A 23 -18.69 17.94 -15.09
C THR A 23 -18.34 16.46 -15.26
N PRO A 24 -17.95 15.73 -14.20
CA PRO A 24 -17.53 14.35 -14.31
C PRO A 24 -18.74 13.47 -14.66
N ALA A 25 -18.50 12.50 -15.53
CA ALA A 25 -19.43 11.46 -15.90
C ALA A 25 -18.76 10.09 -15.88
N TRP A 26 -19.58 9.07 -15.76
CA TRP A 26 -19.18 7.67 -15.80
C TRP A 26 -19.92 6.99 -16.94
N ASN A 27 -19.37 5.89 -17.43
CA ASN A 27 -20.06 5.06 -18.40
C ASN A 27 -21.38 4.63 -17.73
N PRO A 28 -22.55 4.91 -18.32
CA PRO A 28 -23.81 4.54 -17.70
C PRO A 28 -24.03 3.03 -17.67
N PHE A 29 -23.26 2.26 -18.44
CA PHE A 29 -23.28 0.80 -18.46
C PHE A 29 -22.11 0.26 -17.63
N GLY A 30 -22.43 -0.37 -16.51
CA GLY A 30 -21.46 -1.01 -15.63
C GLY A 30 -20.99 -2.36 -16.18
N VAL A 31 -19.76 -2.71 -15.82
CA VAL A 31 -19.19 -4.04 -16.01
C VAL A 31 -19.31 -4.80 -14.70
N THR A 32 -19.85 -6.03 -14.74
CA THR A 32 -19.85 -6.92 -13.58
C THR A 32 -18.41 -7.28 -13.21
N PHE A 33 -17.92 -6.75 -12.10
CA PHE A 33 -16.58 -7.03 -11.58
C PHE A 33 -16.52 -8.39 -10.89
N ALA A 34 -17.52 -8.68 -10.06
CA ALA A 34 -17.69 -9.97 -9.39
C ALA A 34 -19.19 -10.31 -9.33
N ASN A 35 -19.52 -11.59 -9.35
CA ASN A 35 -20.90 -12.10 -9.40
C ASN A 35 -21.17 -13.10 -8.26
N GLU A 36 -22.40 -13.63 -8.24
CA GLU A 36 -22.91 -14.57 -7.22
C GLU A 36 -21.97 -15.75 -6.98
N THR A 37 -21.33 -16.31 -8.02
CA THR A 37 -20.44 -17.46 -7.86
C THR A 37 -19.23 -17.18 -6.97
N THR A 38 -18.79 -15.92 -6.95
CA THR A 38 -17.65 -15.46 -6.16
C THR A 38 -18.11 -14.86 -4.83
N LEU A 39 -19.19 -14.07 -4.85
CA LEU A 39 -19.65 -13.27 -3.71
C LEU A 39 -20.62 -14.02 -2.79
N GLY A 40 -21.31 -15.05 -3.29
CA GLY A 40 -22.52 -15.56 -2.67
C GLY A 40 -23.72 -14.64 -2.92
N THR A 41 -24.79 -14.89 -2.19
CA THR A 41 -26.02 -14.08 -2.23
C THR A 41 -25.92 -12.85 -1.32
N PHE A 42 -26.65 -11.80 -1.72
CA PHE A 42 -26.78 -10.51 -1.02
C PHE A 42 -25.49 -9.91 -0.43
N PRO A 43 -24.46 -9.63 -1.24
CA PRO A 43 -23.28 -8.91 -0.76
C PRO A 43 -23.67 -7.56 -0.15
N GLN A 44 -22.95 -7.13 0.89
CA GLN A 44 -23.23 -5.87 1.61
C GLN A 44 -22.01 -4.97 1.77
N ALA A 45 -20.83 -5.55 2.00
CA ALA A 45 -19.63 -4.80 2.35
C ALA A 45 -18.66 -4.64 1.17
N LEU A 46 -18.13 -3.43 0.98
CA LEU A 46 -17.12 -3.10 -0.01
C LEU A 46 -16.19 -2.03 0.53
N PHE A 47 -14.89 -2.23 0.36
CA PHE A 47 -13.88 -1.22 0.64
C PHE A 47 -12.79 -1.29 -0.43
N ILE A 48 -12.27 -0.13 -0.85
CA ILE A 48 -11.14 -0.05 -1.77
C ILE A 48 -10.08 0.84 -1.14
N ASP A 49 -8.88 0.29 -0.94
CA ASP A 49 -7.77 1.03 -0.34
C ASP A 49 -7.05 1.93 -1.36
N THR A 50 -6.10 2.73 -0.88
CA THR A 50 -5.28 3.62 -1.73
C THR A 50 -4.39 2.88 -2.74
N ASN A 51 -4.22 1.56 -2.59
CA ASN A 51 -3.49 0.71 -3.53
C ASN A 51 -4.43 0.04 -4.56
N ASN A 52 -5.72 0.40 -4.58
CA ASN A 52 -6.78 -0.22 -5.37
C ASN A 52 -7.00 -1.70 -5.05
N THR A 53 -6.63 -2.15 -3.85
CA THR A 53 -7.03 -3.47 -3.35
C THR A 53 -8.51 -3.41 -3.02
N ILE A 54 -9.29 -4.33 -3.61
CA ILE A 54 -10.74 -4.40 -3.40
C ILE A 54 -11.01 -5.45 -2.33
N TYR A 55 -11.76 -5.06 -1.30
CA TYR A 55 -12.14 -5.91 -0.17
C TYR A 55 -13.65 -6.08 -0.14
N THR A 56 -14.11 -7.32 0.01
CA THR A 56 -15.53 -7.63 0.25
C THR A 56 -15.64 -8.88 1.11
N VAL A 57 -16.88 -9.27 1.40
CA VAL A 57 -17.21 -10.42 2.22
C VAL A 57 -18.08 -11.38 1.44
N ASN A 58 -17.71 -12.66 1.44
CA ASN A 58 -18.61 -13.75 1.09
C ASN A 58 -19.20 -14.33 2.38
N GLU A 59 -20.45 -13.97 2.67
CA GLU A 59 -21.11 -14.35 3.91
C GLU A 59 -21.43 -15.84 3.97
N GLU A 60 -21.73 -16.50 2.85
CA GLU A 60 -22.05 -17.93 2.80
C GLU A 60 -20.82 -18.78 3.14
N LYS A 61 -19.66 -18.40 2.61
CA LYS A 61 -18.38 -19.07 2.84
C LYS A 61 -17.65 -18.56 4.09
N LYS A 62 -18.14 -17.50 4.72
CA LYS A 62 -17.54 -16.86 5.91
C LYS A 62 -16.09 -16.42 5.61
N GLN A 63 -15.91 -15.76 4.47
CA GLN A 63 -14.61 -15.36 3.93
C GLN A 63 -14.54 -13.88 3.58
N PHE A 64 -13.43 -13.24 3.92
CA PHE A 64 -13.03 -11.98 3.29
C PHE A 64 -12.35 -12.28 1.96
N LEU A 65 -12.76 -11.58 0.92
CA LEU A 65 -12.18 -11.69 -0.42
C LEU A 65 -11.40 -10.43 -0.74
N MET A 66 -10.17 -10.60 -1.26
CA MET A 66 -9.28 -9.51 -1.62
C MET A 66 -8.77 -9.66 -3.05
N TRP A 67 -8.99 -8.66 -3.90
CA TRP A 67 -8.38 -8.58 -5.23
C TRP A 67 -7.22 -7.60 -5.19
N ILE A 68 -6.02 -8.10 -5.51
CA ILE A 68 -4.76 -7.35 -5.48
C ILE A 68 -4.22 -7.29 -6.91
N ASN A 69 -3.58 -6.17 -7.28
CA ASN A 69 -2.93 -6.00 -8.59
C ASN A 69 -3.86 -6.26 -9.80
N ASN A 70 -5.12 -5.82 -9.71
CA ASN A 70 -6.12 -5.93 -10.79
C ASN A 70 -6.39 -7.37 -11.27
N SER A 71 -6.22 -8.35 -10.39
CA SER A 71 -6.64 -9.73 -10.65
C SER A 71 -8.14 -9.84 -10.95
N ILE A 72 -8.49 -10.89 -11.69
CA ILE A 72 -9.89 -11.23 -12.03
C ILE A 72 -10.53 -12.11 -10.95
N ILE A 73 -9.70 -12.81 -10.16
CA ILE A 73 -10.12 -13.65 -9.04
C ILE A 73 -9.52 -13.13 -7.71
N PRO A 74 -10.15 -13.38 -6.56
CA PRO A 74 -9.57 -13.00 -5.27
C PRO A 74 -8.18 -13.63 -5.10
N ASN A 75 -7.15 -12.80 -4.91
CA ASN A 75 -5.76 -13.25 -4.70
C ASN A 75 -5.57 -13.81 -3.29
N LYS A 76 -6.32 -13.28 -2.33
CA LYS A 76 -6.26 -13.67 -0.94
C LYS A 76 -7.67 -13.84 -0.40
N THR A 77 -7.89 -14.96 0.28
CA THR A 77 -9.11 -15.24 1.03
C THR A 77 -8.74 -15.48 2.48
N ILE A 78 -9.36 -14.74 3.39
CA ILE A 78 -9.17 -14.92 4.82
C ILE A 78 -10.46 -15.52 5.36
N SER A 79 -10.38 -16.73 5.92
CA SER A 79 -11.51 -17.41 6.53
C SER A 79 -11.55 -17.10 8.02
N ASP A 80 -12.73 -16.78 8.53
CA ASP A 80 -12.99 -16.62 9.96
C ASP A 80 -14.40 -17.13 10.28
N ASN A 81 -14.67 -17.37 11.56
CA ASN A 81 -15.99 -17.80 12.04
C ASN A 81 -16.91 -16.60 12.32
N PHE A 82 -16.82 -15.51 11.55
CA PHE A 82 -17.77 -14.41 11.65
C PHE A 82 -19.12 -14.84 11.07
N LEU A 83 -20.22 -14.34 11.64
CA LEU A 83 -21.56 -14.82 11.29
C LEU A 83 -22.17 -14.08 10.09
N GLY A 84 -21.81 -12.82 9.90
CA GLY A 84 -22.27 -11.94 8.84
C GLY A 84 -21.66 -10.54 9.06
N SER A 85 -21.53 -9.76 8.00
CA SER A 85 -20.88 -8.44 8.08
C SER A 85 -21.49 -7.45 7.09
N SER A 86 -22.29 -6.53 7.60
CA SER A 86 -22.88 -5.43 6.82
C SER A 86 -21.85 -4.38 6.39
N SER A 87 -20.74 -4.24 7.11
CA SER A 87 -19.78 -3.16 6.90
C SER A 87 -18.34 -3.60 7.18
N ILE A 88 -17.40 -3.03 6.41
CA ILE A 88 -15.97 -3.31 6.49
C ILE A 88 -15.19 -2.00 6.33
N PHE A 89 -14.08 -1.87 7.05
CA PHE A 89 -13.12 -0.78 6.88
C PHE A 89 -11.70 -1.33 6.94
N VAL A 90 -10.81 -0.84 6.07
CA VAL A 90 -9.41 -1.27 6.05
C VAL A 90 -8.50 -0.09 6.33
N THR A 91 -7.57 -0.26 7.27
CA THR A 91 -6.59 0.77 7.64
C THR A 91 -5.34 0.72 6.75
N ASN A 92 -4.48 1.75 6.81
CA ASN A 92 -3.22 1.80 6.04
C ASN A 92 -2.27 0.62 6.31
N ASN A 93 -2.37 0.02 7.49
CA ASN A 93 -1.56 -1.14 7.87
C ASN A 93 -2.17 -2.46 7.35
N GLY A 94 -3.27 -2.39 6.60
CA GLY A 94 -3.97 -3.55 6.04
C GLY A 94 -4.87 -4.29 7.04
N ASP A 95 -5.03 -3.79 8.26
CA ASP A 95 -5.94 -4.39 9.23
C ASP A 95 -7.39 -4.16 8.80
N ILE A 96 -8.19 -5.21 8.94
CA ILE A 96 -9.61 -5.23 8.52
C ILE A 96 -10.49 -5.15 9.76
N TYR A 97 -11.34 -4.14 9.82
CA TYR A 97 -12.37 -3.96 10.82
C TYR A 97 -13.71 -4.31 10.20
N TYR A 98 -14.53 -5.07 10.91
CA TYR A 98 -15.81 -5.52 10.39
C TYR A 98 -16.82 -5.71 11.52
N TYR A 99 -18.09 -5.52 11.19
CA TYR A 99 -19.18 -5.80 12.10
C TYR A 99 -19.47 -7.30 12.08
N ASN A 100 -19.57 -7.93 13.26
CA ASN A 100 -19.82 -9.36 13.39
C ASN A 100 -21.17 -9.60 14.08
N ASP A 101 -22.17 -10.01 13.30
CA ASP A 101 -23.50 -10.35 13.79
C ASP A 101 -24.18 -11.40 12.91
N ASP A 102 -25.19 -12.05 13.46
CA ASP A 102 -26.01 -13.05 12.78
C ASP A 102 -27.14 -12.38 11.99
N ILE A 103 -26.75 -11.74 10.89
CA ILE A 103 -27.64 -10.98 10.01
C ILE A 103 -27.77 -11.64 8.63
N TYR A 104 -28.89 -11.38 7.97
CA TYR A 104 -29.06 -11.61 6.54
C TYR A 104 -29.76 -10.41 5.90
N TYR A 105 -29.48 -10.19 4.63
CA TYR A 105 -30.06 -9.10 3.86
C TYR A 105 -31.11 -9.61 2.89
N TYR A 106 -32.22 -8.90 2.77
CA TYR A 106 -33.24 -9.24 1.78
C TYR A 106 -34.02 -7.99 1.36
N ASN A 107 -34.10 -7.75 0.04
CA ASN A 107 -34.90 -6.68 -0.56
C ASN A 107 -34.72 -5.28 0.06
N GLY A 108 -33.49 -4.89 0.39
CA GLY A 108 -33.24 -3.55 0.95
C GLY A 108 -33.16 -3.50 2.48
N GLU A 109 -33.47 -4.61 3.17
CA GLU A 109 -33.60 -4.66 4.63
C GLU A 109 -32.58 -5.62 5.27
N ILE A 110 -32.12 -5.23 6.46
CA ILE A 110 -31.28 -6.07 7.34
C ILE A 110 -32.19 -6.82 8.32
N TYR A 111 -32.08 -8.14 8.35
CA TYR A 111 -32.80 -9.00 9.27
C TYR A 111 -31.83 -9.72 10.21
N HIS A 112 -32.21 -9.87 11.48
CA HIS A 112 -31.40 -10.54 12.50
C HIS A 112 -31.97 -11.92 12.82
N TYR A 113 -31.15 -12.97 12.76
CA TYR A 113 -31.55 -14.32 13.16
C TYR A 113 -31.67 -14.46 14.68
N ASN A 114 -30.72 -13.90 15.43
CA ASN A 114 -30.68 -14.02 16.88
C ASN A 114 -30.53 -12.65 17.57
N ARG A 115 -31.64 -12.14 18.13
CA ARG A 115 -31.66 -10.83 18.79
C ARG A 115 -30.93 -10.80 20.15
N THR A 116 -30.50 -11.93 20.70
CA THR A 116 -29.95 -12.04 22.07
C THR A 116 -28.43 -12.24 22.14
N ARG A 117 -27.72 -12.34 21.00
CA ARG A 117 -26.25 -12.46 21.00
C ARG A 117 -25.54 -11.12 21.21
N ASN A 118 -24.33 -11.21 21.77
CA ASN A 118 -23.42 -10.06 21.88
C ASN A 118 -22.97 -9.64 20.49
N ARG A 119 -23.47 -8.48 20.05
CA ARG A 119 -23.06 -7.82 18.81
C ARG A 119 -21.74 -7.09 19.05
N ARG A 120 -20.85 -7.13 18.06
CA ARG A 120 -19.52 -6.58 18.24
C ARG A 120 -18.85 -6.20 16.93
N VAL A 121 -17.90 -5.29 17.02
CA VAL A 121 -16.95 -5.01 15.95
C VAL A 121 -15.67 -5.77 16.27
N ASP A 122 -15.23 -6.55 15.30
CA ASP A 122 -14.00 -7.33 15.38
C ASP A 122 -12.96 -6.76 14.40
N LYS A 123 -11.70 -7.10 14.66
CA LYS A 123 -10.56 -6.69 13.86
C LYS A 123 -9.72 -7.91 13.50
N TRP A 124 -9.44 -8.09 12.23
CA TRP A 124 -8.38 -8.95 11.74
C TRP A 124 -7.08 -8.15 11.62
N ILE A 125 -6.02 -8.64 12.26
CA ILE A 125 -4.71 -7.99 12.29
C ILE A 125 -3.83 -8.61 11.19
N SER A 126 -3.36 -7.78 10.26
CA SER A 126 -2.78 -8.25 9.00
C SER A 126 -1.42 -8.93 9.15
N ASN A 127 -0.64 -8.49 10.14
CA ASN A 127 0.74 -8.93 10.37
C ASN A 127 0.83 -10.24 11.17
N THR A 128 -0.13 -10.50 12.06
CA THR A 128 -0.17 -11.69 12.92
C THR A 128 -1.20 -12.72 12.48
N ASP A 129 -2.11 -12.34 11.56
CA ASP A 129 -3.22 -13.18 11.09
C ASP A 129 -4.15 -13.61 12.24
N THR A 130 -4.46 -12.67 13.14
CA THR A 130 -5.26 -12.93 14.35
C THR A 130 -6.50 -12.03 14.41
N PHE A 131 -7.58 -12.56 14.98
CA PHE A 131 -8.83 -11.84 15.21
C PHE A 131 -8.94 -11.39 16.66
N VAL A 132 -9.31 -10.12 16.85
CA VAL A 132 -9.53 -9.54 18.19
C VAL A 132 -10.84 -8.77 18.22
N ASN A 133 -11.50 -8.79 19.37
CA ASN A 133 -12.65 -7.93 19.60
C ASN A 133 -12.20 -6.50 19.89
N VAL A 134 -12.80 -5.52 19.19
CA VAL A 134 -12.44 -4.11 19.37
C VAL A 134 -13.58 -3.26 19.92
N MET A 135 -14.84 -3.59 19.70
CA MET A 135 -15.95 -2.81 20.27
C MET A 135 -17.12 -3.73 20.53
N ASN A 136 -17.74 -3.60 21.71
CA ASN A 136 -19.03 -4.23 21.99
C ASN A 136 -20.14 -3.22 21.69
N VAL A 137 -21.13 -3.64 20.92
CA VAL A 137 -22.30 -2.83 20.56
C VAL A 137 -23.57 -3.56 20.96
N ASN A 138 -24.63 -2.82 21.28
CA ASN A 138 -25.91 -3.39 21.72
C ASN A 138 -26.98 -3.37 20.61
N SER A 139 -26.65 -2.92 19.39
CA SER A 139 -27.50 -2.92 18.19
C SER A 139 -26.66 -2.99 16.92
N SER A 140 -27.34 -3.19 15.79
CA SER A 140 -26.74 -3.33 14.47
C SER A 140 -25.84 -2.17 14.13
N CYS A 141 -24.58 -2.47 13.81
CA CYS A 141 -23.62 -1.52 13.29
C CYS A 141 -23.70 -1.50 11.76
N SER A 142 -24.59 -0.70 11.20
CA SER A 142 -24.87 -0.76 9.76
C SER A 142 -23.78 -0.09 8.91
N GLY A 143 -23.13 0.94 9.44
CA GLY A 143 -21.98 1.60 8.84
C GLY A 143 -20.79 1.64 9.81
N LEU A 144 -19.60 1.35 9.28
CA LEU A 144 -18.33 1.44 9.99
C LEU A 144 -17.40 2.41 9.28
N PHE A 145 -16.71 3.25 10.05
CA PHE A 145 -15.70 4.17 9.53
C PHE A 145 -14.59 4.38 10.56
N ILE A 146 -13.34 4.53 10.10
CA ILE A 146 -12.22 4.90 10.97
C ILE A 146 -11.59 6.18 10.42
N ASP A 147 -11.52 7.23 11.24
CA ASP A 147 -10.90 8.49 10.85
C ASP A 147 -9.37 8.44 10.97
N ILE A 148 -8.71 9.51 10.50
CA ILE A 148 -7.24 9.64 10.51
C ILE A 148 -6.63 9.68 11.92
N ASN A 149 -7.44 9.85 12.97
CA ASN A 149 -7.03 9.84 14.38
C ASN A 149 -7.26 8.48 15.04
N ASP A 150 -7.53 7.43 14.26
CA ASP A 150 -7.86 6.09 14.74
C ASP A 150 -9.12 6.08 15.63
N THR A 151 -10.12 6.93 15.32
CA THR A 151 -11.44 6.86 15.95
C THR A 151 -12.36 6.00 15.10
N LEU A 152 -12.88 4.91 15.69
CA LEU A 152 -13.86 4.02 15.10
C LEU A 152 -15.27 4.57 15.33
N TYR A 153 -16.03 4.74 14.26
CA TYR A 153 -17.44 5.14 14.26
C TYR A 153 -18.31 3.98 13.82
N CYS A 154 -19.50 3.91 14.41
CA CYS A 154 -20.49 2.88 14.16
C CYS A 154 -21.89 3.49 14.13
N SER A 155 -22.67 3.20 13.10
CA SER A 155 -24.08 3.62 13.02
C SER A 155 -24.98 2.59 13.70
N MET A 156 -25.62 2.98 14.80
CA MET A 156 -26.48 2.11 15.59
C MET A 156 -27.91 2.19 15.07
N TYR A 157 -28.26 1.30 14.14
CA TYR A 157 -29.53 1.35 13.41
C TYR A 157 -30.75 1.40 14.33
N ASP A 158 -30.93 0.40 15.20
CA ASP A 158 -32.12 0.30 16.07
C ASP A 158 -32.09 1.28 17.25
N HIS A 159 -30.96 1.96 17.48
CA HIS A 159 -30.82 2.93 18.56
C HIS A 159 -30.69 4.36 18.03
N HIS A 160 -30.93 4.61 16.74
CA HIS A 160 -31.14 5.97 16.23
C HIS A 160 -29.98 6.94 16.57
N LYS A 161 -28.73 6.44 16.55
CA LYS A 161 -27.53 7.23 16.88
C LYS A 161 -26.27 6.71 16.23
N ILE A 162 -25.25 7.56 16.17
CA ILE A 162 -23.88 7.18 15.82
C ILE A 162 -23.07 7.14 17.09
N VAL A 163 -22.30 6.07 17.28
CA VAL A 163 -21.38 5.91 18.40
C VAL A 163 -19.94 5.90 17.89
N LYS A 164 -19.01 6.37 18.72
CA LYS A 164 -17.58 6.44 18.39
C LYS A 164 -16.72 5.96 19.55
N ARG A 165 -15.52 5.46 19.22
CA ARG A 165 -14.51 5.01 20.19
C ARG A 165 -13.13 5.25 19.64
N TRP A 166 -12.24 5.78 20.47
CA TRP A 166 -10.84 5.87 20.11
C TRP A 166 -10.17 4.50 20.26
N LEU A 167 -9.47 4.04 19.22
CA LEU A 167 -8.94 2.67 19.18
C LEU A 167 -7.83 2.42 20.20
N ASN A 168 -7.14 3.48 20.65
CA ASN A 168 -6.10 3.42 21.69
C ASN A 168 -6.66 3.49 23.12
N ASP A 169 -7.97 3.67 23.29
CA ASP A 169 -8.58 3.72 24.61
C ASP A 169 -8.69 2.32 25.23
N SER A 170 -8.49 2.23 26.54
CA SER A 170 -8.63 1.01 27.32
C SER A 170 -10.09 0.61 27.55
N GLU A 171 -11.02 1.56 27.51
CA GLU A 171 -12.44 1.28 27.62
C GLU A 171 -13.02 0.80 26.28
N ILE A 172 -13.84 -0.26 26.31
CA ILE A 172 -14.45 -0.86 25.10
C ILE A 172 -15.81 -0.22 24.77
N MET A 173 -16.40 0.52 25.72
CA MET A 173 -17.73 1.13 25.56
C MET A 173 -17.66 2.41 24.72
N PRO A 174 -18.51 2.56 23.69
CA PRO A 174 -18.42 3.71 22.81
C PRO A 174 -19.20 4.93 23.35
N ALA A 175 -18.69 6.12 23.06
CA ALA A 175 -19.36 7.39 23.32
C ALA A 175 -20.34 7.73 22.19
N THR A 176 -21.32 8.59 22.44
CA THR A 176 -22.24 9.06 21.38
C THR A 176 -21.56 10.16 20.55
N ALA A 177 -21.63 10.04 19.22
CA ALA A 177 -21.09 11.01 18.27
C ALA A 177 -22.19 11.92 17.70
N ALA A 178 -23.36 11.36 17.39
CA ALA A 178 -24.51 12.07 16.83
C ALA A 178 -25.80 11.29 17.13
N GLY A 179 -26.95 11.96 17.13
CA GLY A 179 -28.24 11.36 17.47
C GLY A 179 -28.45 11.24 18.98
N THR A 180 -29.64 11.55 19.47
CA THR A 180 -30.01 11.46 20.90
C THR A 180 -30.25 10.02 21.39
N GLY A 181 -30.36 9.07 20.46
CA GLY A 181 -30.76 7.70 20.77
C GLY A 181 -32.28 7.48 20.73
N ILE A 182 -33.04 8.51 20.37
CA ILE A 182 -34.49 8.49 20.23
C ILE A 182 -34.81 8.65 18.74
N ASP A 183 -35.75 7.85 18.27
CA ASP A 183 -36.28 7.96 16.92
C ASP A 183 -36.95 9.32 16.69
N GLY A 184 -36.49 10.07 15.69
CA GLY A 184 -37.02 11.40 15.40
C GLY A 184 -36.31 12.08 14.23
N SER A 185 -36.85 13.24 13.84
CA SER A 185 -36.39 14.00 12.66
C SER A 185 -35.87 15.41 13.00
N SER A 186 -35.78 15.76 14.29
CA SER A 186 -35.14 17.00 14.73
C SER A 186 -33.67 17.07 14.30
N SER A 187 -33.04 18.25 14.38
CA SER A 187 -31.65 18.44 13.93
C SER A 187 -30.64 17.56 14.67
N ASN A 188 -30.92 17.20 15.92
CA ASN A 188 -30.09 16.34 16.77
C ASN A 188 -30.62 14.89 16.87
N GLU A 189 -31.71 14.56 16.17
CA GLU A 189 -32.32 13.23 16.17
C GLU A 189 -32.05 12.52 14.83
N LEU A 190 -32.05 11.20 14.86
CA LEU A 190 -31.86 10.35 13.69
C LEU A 190 -32.93 9.26 13.70
N SER A 191 -33.16 8.64 12.55
CA SER A 191 -34.04 7.50 12.34
C SER A 191 -33.34 6.44 11.48
N GLY A 192 -33.01 5.30 12.09
CA GLY A 192 -32.37 4.16 11.40
C GLY A 192 -31.07 4.49 10.66
N PRO A 193 -30.07 5.19 11.25
CA PRO A 193 -28.90 5.65 10.50
C PRO A 193 -28.07 4.49 9.93
N MET A 194 -27.68 4.61 8.66
CA MET A 194 -26.95 3.57 7.92
C MET A 194 -25.53 4.02 7.55
N GLY A 195 -25.26 4.34 6.28
CA GLY A 195 -23.93 4.77 5.84
C GLY A 195 -23.42 6.01 6.57
N ILE A 196 -22.14 6.00 6.92
CA ILE A 196 -21.44 7.12 7.55
C ILE A 196 -20.14 7.41 6.83
N PHE A 197 -19.73 8.68 6.85
CA PHE A 197 -18.44 9.13 6.34
C PHE A 197 -17.91 10.25 7.23
N VAL A 198 -16.63 10.21 7.59
CA VAL A 198 -15.97 11.27 8.36
C VAL A 198 -14.88 11.90 7.49
N ASP A 199 -14.95 13.22 7.28
CA ASP A 199 -13.97 13.92 6.47
C ASP A 199 -12.71 14.32 7.26
N LEU A 200 -11.71 14.90 6.60
CA LEU A 200 -10.44 15.31 7.22
C LEU A 200 -10.59 16.45 8.24
N ASN A 201 -11.74 17.13 8.29
CA ASN A 201 -12.07 18.09 9.33
C ASN A 201 -12.83 17.46 10.50
N PHE A 202 -13.00 16.13 10.48
CA PHE A 202 -13.80 15.37 11.43
C PHE A 202 -15.30 15.72 11.40
N ASP A 203 -15.77 16.29 10.29
CA ASP A 203 -17.21 16.45 10.05
C ASP A 203 -17.81 15.08 9.71
N LEU A 204 -18.94 14.74 10.35
CA LEU A 204 -19.63 13.47 10.22
C LEU A 204 -20.86 13.60 9.31
N TYR A 205 -20.86 12.84 8.23
CA TYR A 205 -21.96 12.73 7.27
C TYR A 205 -22.70 11.42 7.54
N VAL A 206 -24.02 11.49 7.70
CA VAL A 206 -24.87 10.36 8.08
C VAL A 206 -26.01 10.19 7.10
N ALA A 207 -26.17 8.96 6.59
CA ALA A 207 -27.36 8.56 5.86
C ALA A 207 -28.44 8.27 6.90
N ASP A 208 -29.29 9.25 7.14
CA ASP A 208 -30.39 9.17 8.08
C ASP A 208 -31.56 8.49 7.38
N ARG A 209 -31.42 7.16 7.26
CA ARG A 209 -32.12 6.32 6.28
C ARG A 209 -33.63 6.47 6.34
N ASP A 210 -34.21 6.33 7.52
CA ASP A 210 -35.67 6.29 7.66
C ASP A 210 -36.30 7.69 7.68
N ASN A 211 -35.48 8.75 7.74
CA ASN A 211 -35.85 10.14 7.50
C ASN A 211 -35.56 10.60 6.05
N ASP A 212 -35.18 9.70 5.14
CA ASP A 212 -34.94 9.99 3.72
C ASP A 212 -34.01 11.20 3.46
N ARG A 213 -32.96 11.35 4.29
CA ARG A 213 -32.06 12.51 4.24
C ARG A 213 -30.61 12.18 4.55
N ILE A 214 -29.73 13.11 4.20
CA ILE A 214 -28.32 13.12 4.62
C ILE A 214 -28.10 14.26 5.61
N GLN A 215 -27.63 13.92 6.80
CA GLN A 215 -27.30 14.86 7.88
C GLN A 215 -25.78 15.11 7.93
N LEU A 216 -25.39 16.37 8.13
CA LEU A 216 -24.02 16.79 8.41
C LEU A 216 -23.91 17.30 9.84
N PHE A 217 -23.12 16.63 10.66
CA PHE A 217 -22.72 17.08 11.99
C PHE A 217 -21.30 17.63 11.89
N LYS A 218 -21.12 18.92 12.17
CA LYS A 218 -19.78 19.50 12.27
C LYS A 218 -19.04 18.94 13.47
N PHE A 219 -17.71 18.95 13.41
CA PHE A 219 -16.89 18.42 14.50
C PHE A 219 -17.34 19.00 15.87
N GLU A 220 -17.65 18.09 16.81
CA GLU A 220 -18.16 18.38 18.16
C GLU A 220 -19.55 19.04 18.26
N GLU A 221 -20.24 19.27 17.14
CA GLU A 221 -21.62 19.76 17.15
C GLU A 221 -22.63 18.61 17.29
N LEU A 222 -23.63 18.82 18.15
CA LEU A 222 -24.71 17.84 18.38
C LEU A 222 -25.91 18.04 17.46
N ASN A 223 -26.06 19.23 16.87
CA ASN A 223 -27.10 19.53 15.90
C ASN A 223 -26.53 19.30 14.50
N GLY A 224 -27.19 18.46 13.72
CA GLY A 224 -26.86 18.26 12.31
C GLY A 224 -27.67 19.18 11.41
N THR A 225 -27.06 19.54 10.28
CA THR A 225 -27.72 20.25 9.20
C THR A 225 -28.10 19.28 8.10
N THR A 226 -29.34 19.33 7.63
CA THR A 226 -29.77 18.53 6.47
C THR A 226 -29.17 19.12 5.19
N ILE A 227 -28.33 18.35 4.51
CA ILE A 227 -27.63 18.79 3.30
C ILE A 227 -28.28 18.27 2.01
N VAL A 228 -28.92 17.08 2.05
CA VAL A 228 -29.64 16.48 0.91
C VAL A 228 -30.86 15.72 1.42
N GLY A 229 -31.96 15.74 0.67
CA GLY A 229 -33.19 14.99 0.98
C GLY A 229 -34.20 15.80 1.81
N GLU A 230 -35.07 15.08 2.52
CA GLU A 230 -36.18 15.68 3.28
C GLU A 230 -35.68 16.62 4.38
N GLY A 231 -36.19 17.86 4.40
CA GLY A 231 -35.75 18.93 5.31
C GLY A 231 -34.61 19.81 4.77
N SER A 232 -34.01 19.48 3.62
CA SER A 232 -33.04 20.37 2.95
C SER A 232 -33.71 21.60 2.34
N SER A 233 -33.04 22.74 2.40
CA SER A 233 -33.48 23.99 1.73
C SER A 233 -33.49 23.86 0.19
N ASN A 234 -32.68 22.95 -0.36
CA ASN A 234 -32.58 22.67 -1.80
C ASN A 234 -33.09 21.25 -2.10
N ASN A 235 -34.35 20.96 -1.76
CA ASN A 235 -34.98 19.65 -1.98
C ASN A 235 -35.33 19.38 -3.46
N ILE A 236 -34.31 19.35 -4.32
CA ILE A 236 -34.44 19.17 -5.77
C ILE A 236 -34.63 17.68 -6.12
N ILE A 237 -34.11 16.78 -5.29
CA ILE A 237 -34.23 15.33 -5.44
C ILE A 237 -34.68 14.71 -4.12
N LEU A 238 -35.80 13.97 -4.18
CA LEU A 238 -36.26 13.12 -3.09
C LEU A 238 -35.41 11.85 -3.02
N LEU A 239 -34.81 11.62 -1.86
CA LEU A 239 -34.16 10.35 -1.54
C LEU A 239 -35.20 9.34 -1.05
N SER A 240 -34.84 8.06 -1.09
CA SER A 240 -35.60 7.00 -0.44
C SER A 240 -34.63 5.99 0.17
N ARG A 241 -34.61 5.97 1.49
CA ARG A 241 -33.80 5.09 2.35
C ARG A 241 -32.34 5.08 1.93
N PRO A 242 -31.63 6.23 1.96
CA PRO A 242 -30.22 6.27 1.59
C PRO A 242 -29.39 5.33 2.48
N SER A 243 -28.48 4.57 1.87
CA SER A 243 -27.76 3.48 2.56
C SER A 243 -26.25 3.69 2.67
N GLY A 244 -25.64 4.42 1.74
CA GLY A 244 -24.19 4.63 1.66
C GLY A 244 -23.85 6.05 1.22
N ILE A 245 -22.74 6.58 1.75
CA ILE A 245 -22.23 7.91 1.41
C ILE A 245 -20.71 7.84 1.30
N VAL A 246 -20.15 8.45 0.26
CA VAL A 246 -18.72 8.80 0.19
C VAL A 246 -18.53 10.21 -0.35
N LEU A 247 -17.37 10.80 -0.08
CA LEU A 247 -16.99 12.13 -0.56
C LEU A 247 -15.83 12.05 -1.54
N ASP A 248 -15.88 12.89 -2.58
CA ASP A 248 -14.70 13.19 -3.40
C ASP A 248 -13.76 14.20 -2.70
N ALA A 249 -12.62 14.50 -3.33
CA ALA A 249 -11.62 15.42 -2.75
C ALA A 249 -12.13 16.86 -2.55
N ASP A 250 -13.19 17.27 -3.27
CA ASP A 250 -13.82 18.59 -3.16
C ASP A 250 -15.05 18.56 -2.23
N LYS A 251 -15.22 17.47 -1.47
CA LYS A 251 -16.33 17.21 -0.53
C LYS A 251 -17.71 17.10 -1.19
N TYR A 252 -17.77 16.76 -2.47
CA TYR A 252 -19.05 16.42 -3.09
C TYR A 252 -19.48 15.01 -2.70
N LEU A 253 -20.74 14.90 -2.27
CA LEU A 253 -21.37 13.65 -1.87
C LEU A 253 -21.71 12.76 -3.06
N PHE A 254 -21.45 11.47 -2.89
CA PHE A 254 -21.98 10.37 -3.68
C PHE A 254 -22.82 9.50 -2.75
N ILE A 255 -24.10 9.41 -3.04
CA ILE A 255 -25.12 8.83 -2.17
C ILE A 255 -25.71 7.62 -2.87
N VAL A 256 -25.78 6.50 -2.15
CA VAL A 256 -26.54 5.33 -2.55
C VAL A 256 -28.00 5.56 -2.14
N ASP A 257 -28.85 5.83 -3.12
CA ASP A 257 -30.29 6.05 -2.94
C ASP A 257 -31.00 4.71 -3.19
N GLN A 258 -31.00 3.88 -2.14
CA GLN A 258 -31.21 2.44 -2.22
C GLN A 258 -32.59 2.05 -2.77
N TYR A 259 -33.66 2.66 -2.26
CA TYR A 259 -35.03 2.32 -2.64
C TYR A 259 -35.45 2.93 -3.96
N ASN A 260 -34.73 3.98 -4.41
CA ASN A 260 -34.81 4.47 -5.78
C ASN A 260 -33.83 3.76 -6.74
N HIS A 261 -33.04 2.80 -6.24
CA HIS A 261 -32.13 1.95 -7.00
C HIS A 261 -31.10 2.71 -7.85
N ARG A 262 -30.55 3.79 -7.30
CA ARG A 262 -29.66 4.68 -8.05
C ARG A 262 -28.55 5.25 -7.19
N ILE A 263 -27.54 5.81 -7.84
CA ILE A 263 -26.50 6.62 -7.20
C ILE A 263 -26.73 8.08 -7.57
N ILE A 264 -26.78 8.92 -6.55
CA ILE A 264 -26.89 10.37 -6.67
C ILE A 264 -25.55 11.01 -6.37
N ARG A 265 -25.25 12.09 -7.07
CA ARG A 265 -24.13 12.95 -6.75
C ARG A 265 -24.58 14.37 -6.49
N SER A 266 -23.99 15.00 -5.48
CA SER A 266 -24.12 16.43 -5.22
C SER A 266 -23.02 17.26 -5.89
N ARG A 267 -23.31 18.54 -6.10
CA ARG A 267 -22.46 19.63 -6.55
C ARG A 267 -22.91 20.89 -5.80
N SER A 268 -22.11 21.96 -5.81
CA SER A 268 -22.38 23.18 -5.03
C SER A 268 -23.82 23.70 -5.14
N ASN A 269 -24.50 23.51 -6.28
CA ASN A 269 -25.90 23.88 -6.50
C ASN A 269 -26.69 22.87 -7.37
N ASP A 270 -26.21 21.64 -7.52
CA ASP A 270 -26.85 20.63 -8.39
C ASP A 270 -26.77 19.27 -7.72
N ILE A 271 -27.88 18.52 -7.74
CA ILE A 271 -27.94 17.16 -7.22
C ILE A 271 -28.60 16.34 -8.32
N ARG A 272 -27.91 15.33 -8.82
CA ARG A 272 -28.37 14.54 -9.96
C ARG A 272 -28.06 13.07 -9.82
N CYS A 273 -28.91 12.26 -10.42
CA CYS A 273 -28.63 10.85 -10.61
C CYS A 273 -27.48 10.66 -11.61
N ILE A 274 -26.54 9.78 -11.29
CA ILE A 274 -25.39 9.47 -12.16
C ILE A 274 -25.36 8.01 -12.63
N ILE A 275 -25.94 7.07 -11.86
CA ILE A 275 -25.96 5.63 -12.16
C ILE A 275 -27.32 5.07 -11.73
N GLY A 276 -27.90 4.13 -12.48
CA GLY A 276 -29.17 3.48 -12.11
C GLY A 276 -30.41 4.35 -12.34
N CYS A 277 -30.30 5.41 -13.14
CA CYS A 277 -31.37 6.39 -13.32
C CYS A 277 -32.59 5.87 -14.10
N TYR A 278 -32.50 4.64 -14.62
CA TYR A 278 -33.57 3.95 -15.35
C TYR A 278 -34.42 3.04 -14.44
N GLY A 279 -34.27 3.16 -13.13
CA GLY A 279 -35.01 2.40 -12.13
C GLY A 279 -34.44 1.00 -11.88
N LYS A 280 -35.21 0.21 -11.12
CA LYS A 280 -34.84 -1.14 -10.70
C LYS A 280 -34.62 -2.07 -11.89
N GLY A 281 -33.56 -2.87 -11.84
CA GLY A 281 -33.39 -3.99 -12.76
C GLY A 281 -32.01 -4.62 -12.68
N SER A 282 -31.72 -5.54 -13.61
CA SER A 282 -30.48 -6.32 -13.67
C SER A 282 -29.61 -6.01 -14.88
N GLN A 283 -30.04 -5.10 -15.76
CA GLN A 283 -29.23 -4.61 -16.88
C GLN A 283 -27.97 -3.89 -16.38
N SER A 284 -26.98 -3.68 -17.25
CA SER A 284 -25.71 -3.05 -16.89
C SER A 284 -25.86 -1.58 -16.47
N ASN A 285 -26.92 -0.90 -16.89
CA ASN A 285 -27.27 0.47 -16.50
C ASN A 285 -28.33 0.57 -15.38
N GLN A 286 -28.72 -0.58 -14.81
CA GLN A 286 -29.71 -0.67 -13.74
C GLN A 286 -29.09 -1.28 -12.49
N LEU A 287 -29.69 -0.96 -11.34
CA LEU A 287 -29.32 -1.50 -10.04
C LEU A 287 -30.57 -2.08 -9.36
N SER A 288 -30.38 -2.90 -8.33
CA SER A 288 -31.43 -3.49 -7.52
C SER A 288 -30.98 -3.51 -6.05
N TYR A 289 -31.54 -2.59 -5.26
CA TYR A 289 -31.16 -2.31 -3.87
C TYR A 289 -29.65 -2.22 -3.64
N PRO A 290 -28.98 -1.22 -4.26
CA PRO A 290 -27.57 -0.99 -3.97
C PRO A 290 -27.36 -0.64 -2.49
N VAL A 291 -26.24 -1.09 -1.91
CA VAL A 291 -25.98 -0.95 -0.46
C VAL A 291 -24.88 0.07 -0.18
N THR A 292 -23.75 -0.04 -0.87
CA THR A 292 -22.59 0.82 -0.66
C THR A 292 -21.83 1.02 -1.97
N LEU A 293 -20.96 2.02 -1.99
CA LEU A 293 -20.08 2.32 -3.12
C LEU A 293 -18.68 2.71 -2.64
N SER A 294 -17.67 2.50 -3.48
CA SER A 294 -16.29 2.91 -3.22
C SER A 294 -15.58 3.31 -4.51
N PHE A 295 -14.55 4.16 -4.39
CA PHE A 295 -13.73 4.60 -5.51
C PHE A 295 -12.42 3.82 -5.57
N ASP A 296 -11.96 3.53 -6.79
CA ASP A 296 -10.53 3.33 -7.00
C ASP A 296 -9.82 4.68 -7.20
N SER A 297 -8.48 4.66 -7.18
CA SER A 297 -7.65 5.85 -7.37
C SER A 297 -7.76 6.47 -8.77
N TYR A 298 -8.35 5.75 -9.74
CA TYR A 298 -8.64 6.27 -11.07
C TYR A 298 -9.94 7.08 -11.11
N GLY A 299 -10.82 6.90 -10.13
CA GLY A 299 -12.12 7.55 -10.03
C GLY A 299 -13.28 6.68 -10.54
N ASN A 300 -13.03 5.40 -10.84
CA ASN A 300 -14.09 4.46 -11.16
C ASN A 300 -14.93 4.18 -9.92
N ILE A 301 -16.23 3.95 -10.13
CA ILE A 301 -17.17 3.67 -9.06
C ILE A 301 -17.44 2.17 -9.01
N PHE A 302 -17.22 1.55 -7.86
CA PHE A 302 -17.63 0.19 -7.57
C PHE A 302 -18.83 0.21 -6.66
N ILE A 303 -19.88 -0.55 -6.99
CA ILE A 303 -21.15 -0.58 -6.26
C ILE A 303 -21.50 -2.02 -5.92
N ILE A 304 -21.91 -2.23 -4.66
CA ILE A 304 -22.59 -3.45 -4.25
C ILE A 304 -24.03 -3.39 -4.74
N ASP A 305 -24.34 -4.15 -5.79
CA ASP A 305 -25.68 -4.29 -6.36
C ASP A 305 -26.36 -5.54 -5.75
N SER A 306 -26.76 -5.39 -4.48
CA SER A 306 -26.98 -6.49 -3.56
C SER A 306 -28.03 -7.51 -4.02
N SER A 307 -29.19 -7.04 -4.50
CA SER A 307 -30.26 -7.96 -4.95
C SER A 307 -30.02 -8.54 -6.36
N ASN A 308 -28.97 -8.10 -7.05
CA ASN A 308 -28.46 -8.74 -8.27
C ASN A 308 -27.20 -9.58 -7.99
N TYR A 309 -26.80 -9.74 -6.72
CA TYR A 309 -25.68 -10.58 -6.26
C TYR A 309 -24.36 -10.26 -6.97
N ARG A 310 -24.07 -8.97 -7.19
CA ARG A 310 -22.90 -8.55 -7.97
C ARG A 310 -22.25 -7.28 -7.43
N ILE A 311 -20.97 -7.13 -7.77
CA ILE A 311 -20.26 -5.85 -7.73
C ILE A 311 -20.23 -5.31 -9.15
N GLN A 312 -20.77 -4.11 -9.38
CA GLN A 312 -20.65 -3.42 -10.66
C GLN A 312 -19.58 -2.34 -10.61
N LYS A 313 -18.74 -2.30 -11.65
CA LYS A 313 -17.75 -1.25 -11.89
C LYS A 313 -18.27 -0.32 -12.99
N PHE A 314 -18.31 0.97 -12.70
CA PHE A 314 -18.66 2.02 -13.65
C PHE A 314 -17.40 2.84 -13.93
N ASP A 315 -16.93 2.76 -15.17
CA ASP A 315 -15.69 3.42 -15.56
C ASP A 315 -15.89 4.93 -15.66
N PHE A 316 -14.92 5.67 -15.12
CA PHE A 316 -14.92 7.12 -15.21
C PHE A 316 -14.63 7.58 -16.64
N LEU A 317 -15.51 8.39 -17.23
CA LEU A 317 -15.34 8.90 -18.60
C LEU A 317 -14.47 10.14 -18.57
N LEU A 318 -13.18 9.99 -18.88
CA LEU A 318 -12.22 11.08 -18.85
C LEU A 318 -12.65 12.30 -19.71
N ASN A 319 -13.22 12.04 -20.89
CA ASN A 319 -13.68 13.10 -21.82
C ASN A 319 -14.87 13.91 -21.30
N SER A 320 -15.57 13.47 -20.25
CA SER A 320 -16.68 14.22 -19.65
C SER A 320 -16.23 15.51 -18.97
N CYS A 321 -14.95 15.59 -18.62
CA CYS A 321 -14.31 16.78 -18.08
C CYS A 321 -14.01 17.85 -19.13
N ASP A 322 -14.15 17.53 -20.42
CA ASP A 322 -13.80 18.42 -21.53
C ASP A 322 -14.97 19.33 -21.94
N ASN A 323 -15.36 20.24 -21.03
CA ASN A 323 -16.05 21.48 -21.44
C ASN A 323 -15.28 22.76 -21.02
N SER A 324 -14.07 22.60 -20.49
CA SER A 324 -13.08 23.68 -20.40
C SER A 324 -11.74 23.11 -20.87
N SER A 325 -11.32 23.51 -22.07
CA SER A 325 -9.96 23.40 -22.64
C SER A 325 -8.94 22.71 -21.72
N SER A 326 -8.99 21.36 -21.65
CA SER A 326 -7.87 20.60 -21.11
C SER A 326 -6.70 20.88 -22.03
N VAL A 327 -5.61 21.35 -21.44
CA VAL A 327 -4.44 21.66 -22.23
C VAL A 327 -3.77 20.33 -22.55
N GLN A 328 -4.08 19.80 -23.73
CA GLN A 328 -3.50 18.56 -24.20
C GLN A 328 -2.07 18.82 -24.68
N SER A 329 -1.14 18.10 -24.08
CA SER A 329 0.25 18.10 -24.51
C SER A 329 0.52 16.74 -25.17
N VAL A 330 0.94 16.78 -26.42
CA VAL A 330 1.21 15.55 -27.20
C VAL A 330 2.71 15.37 -27.35
N TYR A 331 3.18 14.16 -27.02
CA TYR A 331 4.52 13.70 -27.32
C TYR A 331 4.46 12.59 -28.35
N SER A 332 5.21 12.68 -29.44
CA SER A 332 5.25 11.63 -30.46
C SER A 332 6.69 11.21 -30.73
N SER A 333 6.92 9.91 -30.82
CA SER A 333 8.22 9.33 -31.14
C SER A 333 8.07 7.99 -31.88
N VAL A 334 9.20 7.41 -32.26
CA VAL A 334 9.30 6.12 -32.93
C VAL A 334 10.30 5.27 -32.19
N LEU A 335 9.87 4.14 -31.64
CA LEU A 335 10.78 3.13 -31.11
C LEU A 335 11.48 2.44 -32.29
N THR A 336 12.81 2.45 -32.27
CA THR A 336 13.69 1.90 -33.31
C THR A 336 14.74 0.99 -32.67
N GLU A 337 15.44 0.18 -33.47
CA GLU A 337 16.52 -0.70 -33.01
C GLU A 337 17.68 0.03 -32.31
N ASN A 338 17.86 1.33 -32.59
CA ASN A 338 18.86 2.19 -31.94
C ASN A 338 18.48 2.65 -30.53
N HIS A 339 17.26 2.34 -30.05
CA HIS A 339 16.83 2.70 -28.70
C HIS A 339 17.53 1.84 -27.64
N PRO A 340 17.72 2.37 -26.42
CA PRO A 340 18.25 1.58 -25.34
C PRO A 340 17.29 0.43 -25.01
N THR A 341 17.85 -0.67 -24.53
CA THR A 341 17.09 -1.89 -24.20
C THR A 341 17.11 -2.14 -22.70
N TYR A 342 16.02 -2.72 -22.19
CA TYR A 342 15.96 -3.25 -20.83
C TYR A 342 15.21 -4.60 -20.82
N SER A 343 15.28 -5.30 -19.69
CA SER A 343 14.52 -6.54 -19.48
C SER A 343 13.75 -6.47 -18.15
N PRO A 344 12.43 -6.76 -18.14
CA PRO A 344 11.59 -6.73 -16.94
C PRO A 344 12.02 -7.71 -15.83
N THR A 345 12.69 -8.81 -16.18
CA THR A 345 13.10 -9.89 -15.25
C THR A 345 14.59 -9.86 -14.86
N GLY A 346 15.29 -8.76 -15.14
CA GLY A 346 16.76 -8.70 -15.11
C GLY A 346 17.35 -9.02 -16.49
N CYS A 347 18.64 -8.74 -16.74
CA CYS A 347 19.28 -8.82 -18.07
C CYS A 347 19.33 -10.27 -18.66
N ASP A 348 18.18 -10.85 -18.96
CA ASP A 348 17.99 -12.01 -19.84
C ASP A 348 17.83 -11.54 -21.29
N LEU A 349 17.99 -12.50 -22.22
CA LEU A 349 18.15 -12.33 -23.68
C LEU A 349 16.99 -11.61 -24.42
N GLN A 350 15.98 -11.08 -23.73
CA GLN A 350 14.87 -10.36 -24.32
C GLN A 350 15.10 -8.84 -24.21
N ASN A 351 15.47 -8.24 -25.34
CA ASN A 351 15.71 -6.80 -25.45
C ASN A 351 14.40 -6.07 -25.74
N TYR A 352 13.86 -5.39 -24.73
CA TYR A 352 12.74 -4.47 -24.91
C TYR A 352 13.27 -3.08 -25.19
N TYR A 353 12.97 -2.53 -26.37
CA TYR A 353 13.31 -1.15 -26.68
C TYR A 353 12.45 -0.22 -25.83
N TYR A 354 13.09 0.77 -25.21
CA TYR A 354 12.36 1.76 -24.42
C TYR A 354 12.77 3.19 -24.75
N GLU A 355 11.87 4.11 -24.43
CA GLU A 355 12.14 5.53 -24.44
C GLU A 355 11.77 6.15 -23.09
N ALA A 356 12.72 6.86 -22.49
CA ALA A 356 12.52 7.58 -21.24
C ALA A 356 12.24 9.07 -21.52
N ILE A 357 11.16 9.58 -20.94
CA ILE A 357 10.64 10.93 -21.18
C ILE A 357 10.44 11.59 -19.82
N GLN A 358 11.14 12.70 -19.58
CA GLN A 358 10.91 13.54 -18.43
C GLN A 358 9.73 14.49 -18.70
N MET A 359 8.72 14.44 -17.84
CA MET A 359 7.56 15.34 -17.85
C MET A 359 7.68 16.36 -16.72
N ASN A 360 7.64 17.64 -17.07
CA ASN A 360 7.61 18.72 -16.09
C ASN A 360 6.24 19.39 -16.09
N VAL A 361 5.68 19.55 -14.88
CA VAL A 361 4.36 20.15 -14.62
C VAL A 361 4.51 21.34 -13.67
N ASN A 362 3.72 22.39 -13.86
CA ASN A 362 3.73 23.56 -12.98
C ASN A 362 2.95 23.33 -11.68
N GLU A 363 1.89 22.51 -11.75
CA GLU A 363 1.05 22.16 -10.61
C GLU A 363 1.06 20.66 -10.38
N SER A 364 1.29 20.27 -9.12
CA SER A 364 1.23 18.87 -8.71
C SER A 364 -0.22 18.37 -8.75
N GLY A 365 -0.45 17.20 -9.33
CA GLY A 365 -1.80 16.65 -9.45
C GLY A 365 -1.84 15.36 -10.26
N TYR A 366 -3.04 14.81 -10.42
CA TYR A 366 -3.26 13.64 -11.26
C TYR A 366 -3.43 14.06 -12.72
N TYR A 367 -2.55 13.57 -13.59
CA TYR A 367 -2.60 13.78 -15.05
C TYR A 367 -3.00 12.47 -15.72
N SER A 368 -3.74 12.55 -16.81
CA SER A 368 -4.06 11.36 -17.62
C SER A 368 -3.10 11.25 -18.77
N LEU A 369 -2.51 10.07 -18.94
CA LEU A 369 -1.68 9.69 -20.07
C LEU A 369 -2.41 8.61 -20.86
N ILE A 370 -2.57 8.85 -22.16
CA ILE A 370 -3.14 7.89 -23.11
C ILE A 370 -2.12 7.74 -24.23
N SER A 371 -1.65 6.52 -24.47
CA SER A 371 -0.83 6.26 -25.64
C SER A 371 -1.72 6.02 -26.86
N ASN A 372 -1.36 6.56 -28.00
CA ASN A 372 -1.90 6.14 -29.29
C ASN A 372 -0.75 5.62 -30.15
N SER A 373 -0.78 4.33 -30.44
CA SER A 373 0.32 3.62 -31.10
C SER A 373 -0.17 2.57 -32.09
N THR A 374 0.68 2.25 -33.06
CA THR A 374 0.51 1.14 -34.01
C THR A 374 1.07 -0.19 -33.47
N ILE A 375 1.60 -0.20 -32.25
CA ILE A 375 2.23 -1.34 -31.58
C ILE A 375 1.75 -1.42 -30.13
N ASP A 376 1.78 -2.61 -29.53
CA ASP A 376 1.41 -2.79 -28.12
C ASP A 376 2.39 -2.11 -27.18
N THR A 377 2.04 -0.90 -26.73
CA THR A 377 2.87 -0.11 -25.82
C THR A 377 2.50 -0.29 -24.35
N PHE A 378 3.50 -0.21 -23.47
CA PHE A 378 3.38 -0.16 -22.02
C PHE A 378 4.03 1.11 -21.47
N GLY A 379 3.40 1.67 -20.43
CA GLY A 379 3.89 2.86 -19.72
C GLY A 379 4.26 2.54 -18.28
N TYR A 380 5.47 2.95 -17.87
CA TYR A 380 5.95 2.88 -16.50
C TYR A 380 6.34 4.27 -16.01
N MET A 381 5.85 4.64 -14.83
CA MET A 381 6.04 5.98 -14.27
C MET A 381 6.96 5.93 -13.06
N TYR A 382 8.00 6.76 -13.06
CA TYR A 382 9.04 6.82 -12.02
C TYR A 382 9.12 8.19 -11.35
N GLY A 383 9.38 8.17 -10.04
CA GLY A 383 9.69 9.37 -9.25
C GLY A 383 11.19 9.56 -9.14
N GLY A 384 11.73 10.56 -9.83
CA GLY A 384 13.18 10.72 -9.95
C GLY A 384 13.74 9.95 -11.15
N ASN A 385 14.88 9.29 -11.01
CA ASN A 385 15.60 8.64 -12.12
C ASN A 385 15.12 7.22 -12.43
N PHE A 386 15.17 6.83 -13.72
CA PHE A 386 14.96 5.46 -14.19
C PHE A 386 16.30 4.74 -14.41
N TYR A 387 16.40 3.51 -13.89
CA TYR A 387 17.59 2.65 -14.03
C TYR A 387 17.23 1.37 -14.80
N PRO A 388 17.75 1.15 -16.02
CA PRO A 388 17.44 -0.03 -16.84
C PRO A 388 17.86 -1.35 -16.21
N SER A 389 18.91 -1.34 -15.38
CA SER A 389 19.40 -2.50 -14.63
C SER A 389 18.54 -2.87 -13.42
N GLY A 390 17.62 -1.98 -13.01
CA GLY A 390 16.72 -2.16 -11.88
C GLY A 390 15.38 -1.48 -12.13
N PRO A 391 14.56 -1.96 -13.10
CA PRO A 391 13.35 -1.27 -13.56
C PRO A 391 12.23 -1.20 -12.51
N SER A 392 12.36 -1.88 -11.37
CA SER A 392 11.43 -1.79 -10.24
C SER A 392 11.77 -0.66 -9.26
N ILE A 393 12.96 -0.08 -9.34
CA ILE A 393 13.42 0.99 -8.43
C ILE A 393 12.69 2.29 -8.77
N HIS A 394 12.13 2.96 -7.76
CA HIS A 394 11.37 4.22 -7.89
C HIS A 394 10.12 4.17 -8.78
N LEU A 395 9.63 2.98 -9.12
CA LEU A 395 8.39 2.82 -9.87
C LEU A 395 7.20 3.30 -9.01
N ILE A 396 6.48 4.30 -9.51
CA ILE A 396 5.29 4.88 -8.87
C ILE A 396 4.01 4.23 -9.39
N SER A 397 3.94 4.01 -10.71
CA SER A 397 2.74 3.51 -11.36
C SER A 397 3.09 2.79 -12.65
N LYS A 398 2.26 1.83 -13.05
CA LYS A 398 2.36 1.09 -14.31
C LYS A 398 0.99 1.09 -14.98
N SER A 399 0.95 1.00 -16.30
CA SER A 399 -0.30 0.99 -17.03
C SER A 399 -1.14 -0.27 -16.77
N ASP A 400 -2.46 -0.11 -16.79
CA ASP A 400 -3.39 -1.22 -16.60
C ASP A 400 -3.56 -2.03 -17.88
N ASN A 401 -3.36 -3.34 -17.78
CA ASN A 401 -3.42 -4.25 -18.93
C ASN A 401 -4.87 -4.68 -19.15
N ARG A 402 -5.67 -3.84 -19.81
CA ARG A 402 -7.04 -4.21 -20.19
C ARG A 402 -7.29 -4.01 -21.68
N SER A 403 -7.44 -5.16 -22.35
CA SER A 403 -8.22 -5.42 -23.57
C SER A 403 -7.89 -4.64 -24.86
N GLY A 404 -7.22 -5.34 -25.78
CA GLY A 404 -7.68 -5.49 -27.17
C GLY A 404 -7.38 -4.36 -28.17
N GLU A 405 -7.02 -3.16 -27.70
CA GLU A 405 -6.51 -2.09 -28.55
C GLU A 405 -5.15 -1.67 -28.01
N HIS A 406 -4.13 -1.74 -28.86
CA HIS A 406 -2.67 -1.62 -28.65
C HIS A 406 -2.17 -0.34 -27.92
N GLN A 407 -2.78 0.04 -26.80
CA GLN A 407 -2.64 1.34 -26.16
C GLN A 407 -2.73 1.23 -24.63
N PHE A 408 -1.83 1.90 -23.93
CA PHE A 408 -1.87 2.04 -22.49
C PHE A 408 -2.54 3.34 -22.04
N GLN A 409 -3.30 3.24 -20.95
CA GLN A 409 -3.84 4.38 -20.21
C GLN A 409 -3.37 4.33 -18.76
N MET A 410 -2.94 5.48 -18.23
CA MET A 410 -2.60 5.62 -16.81
C MET A 410 -2.92 7.02 -16.27
N ARG A 411 -3.08 7.12 -14.94
CA ARG A 411 -3.33 8.39 -14.24
C ARG A 411 -2.33 8.62 -13.08
N PRO A 412 -1.04 8.83 -13.37
CA PRO A 412 -0.05 9.09 -12.32
C PRO A 412 -0.25 10.46 -11.66
N PHE A 413 0.11 10.55 -10.38
CA PHE A 413 0.28 11.83 -9.70
C PHE A 413 1.63 12.43 -10.10
N LEU A 414 1.61 13.50 -10.90
CA LEU A 414 2.83 14.22 -11.28
C LEU A 414 3.10 15.32 -10.26
N ARG A 415 4.35 15.42 -9.79
CA ARG A 415 4.78 16.45 -8.83
C ARG A 415 5.51 17.58 -9.56
N SER A 416 5.26 18.83 -9.17
CA SER A 416 5.97 19.99 -9.72
C SER A 416 7.40 20.14 -9.17
N THR A 417 7.70 19.52 -8.02
CA THR A 417 8.99 19.65 -7.31
C THR A 417 10.00 18.55 -7.62
N THR A 418 9.59 17.48 -8.31
CA THR A 418 10.45 16.33 -8.63
C THR A 418 10.37 15.97 -10.11
N ALA A 419 11.44 15.40 -10.67
CA ALA A 419 11.40 14.88 -12.02
C ALA A 419 10.43 13.70 -12.13
N ASN A 420 9.47 13.78 -13.05
CA ASN A 420 8.54 12.70 -13.35
C ASN A 420 9.01 12.02 -14.63
N ILE A 421 9.49 10.78 -14.57
CA ILE A 421 9.99 10.05 -15.75
C ILE A 421 8.99 8.99 -16.19
N LEU A 422 8.48 9.13 -17.41
CA LEU A 422 7.69 8.12 -18.10
C LEU A 422 8.63 7.28 -18.97
N VAL A 423 8.59 5.96 -18.81
CA VAL A 423 9.25 5.00 -19.69
C VAL A 423 8.18 4.32 -20.53
N VAL A 424 8.30 4.45 -21.85
CA VAL A 424 7.46 3.75 -22.82
C VAL A 424 8.24 2.61 -23.45
N THR A 425 7.62 1.45 -23.54
CA THR A 425 8.18 0.20 -24.06
C THR A 425 7.08 -0.64 -24.72
N THR A 426 7.39 -1.87 -25.13
CA THR A 426 6.49 -2.79 -25.82
C THR A 426 6.17 -4.05 -25.01
N ASP A 427 5.06 -4.73 -25.34
CA ASP A 427 4.69 -6.02 -24.72
C ASP A 427 5.63 -7.17 -25.13
N SER A 428 6.16 -7.07 -26.34
CA SER A 428 7.06 -8.07 -26.94
C SER A 428 8.44 -7.48 -27.19
N ALA A 429 9.47 -8.31 -27.02
CA ALA A 429 10.85 -7.93 -27.29
C ALA A 429 11.08 -7.64 -28.78
N ASN A 430 12.06 -6.79 -29.08
CA ASN A 430 12.48 -6.41 -30.43
C ASN A 430 11.39 -5.76 -31.32
N VAL A 431 10.34 -5.20 -30.74
CA VAL A 431 9.27 -4.50 -31.49
C VAL A 431 9.63 -3.03 -31.71
N THR A 432 9.52 -2.57 -32.95
CA THR A 432 9.71 -1.17 -33.34
C THR A 432 8.41 -0.63 -33.92
N GLY A 433 8.18 0.68 -33.78
CA GLY A 433 6.94 1.30 -34.24
C GLY A 433 6.71 2.69 -33.68
N THR A 434 5.67 3.34 -34.19
CA THR A 434 5.34 4.72 -33.82
C THR A 434 4.41 4.76 -32.62
N PHE A 435 4.66 5.68 -31.70
CA PHE A 435 3.76 5.94 -30.59
C PHE A 435 3.62 7.44 -30.36
N SER A 436 2.46 7.81 -29.85
CA SER A 436 2.19 9.14 -29.32
C SER A 436 1.59 9.01 -27.94
N ILE A 437 1.84 9.98 -27.07
CA ILE A 437 1.29 10.07 -25.73
C ILE A 437 0.54 11.39 -25.68
N ILE A 438 -0.74 11.29 -25.38
CA ILE A 438 -1.60 12.42 -25.09
C ILE A 438 -1.63 12.58 -23.58
N VAL A 439 -1.16 13.72 -23.09
CA VAL A 439 -1.18 14.07 -21.67
C VAL A 439 -2.22 15.16 -21.45
N SER A 440 -3.22 14.83 -20.65
CA SER A 440 -4.32 15.74 -20.30
C SER A 440 -4.28 16.05 -18.81
N GLY A 441 -4.35 17.34 -18.47
CA GLY A 441 -4.36 17.79 -17.09
C GLY A 441 -4.66 19.28 -16.95
N PHE A 442 -4.36 19.82 -15.78
CA PHE A 442 -4.69 21.20 -15.39
C PHE A 442 -3.89 22.26 -16.15
N ASN A 443 -2.71 21.91 -16.66
CA ASN A 443 -1.77 22.83 -17.32
C ASN A 443 -0.96 22.11 -18.43
N ASN A 444 -0.31 22.90 -19.29
CA ASN A 444 0.65 22.42 -20.29
C ASN A 444 1.76 21.57 -19.64
N VAL A 445 2.05 20.42 -20.23
CA VAL A 445 3.14 19.54 -19.83
C VAL A 445 4.29 19.70 -20.82
N THR A 446 5.50 19.91 -20.30
CA THR A 446 6.70 19.96 -21.14
C THR A 446 7.41 18.63 -21.12
N PHE A 447 7.82 18.17 -22.29
CA PHE A 447 8.50 16.89 -22.47
C PHE A 447 9.98 17.10 -22.76
N LYS A 448 10.83 16.30 -22.12
CA LYS A 448 12.25 16.19 -22.45
C LYS A 448 12.61 14.73 -22.62
N ARG A 449 12.94 14.33 -23.85
CA ARG A 449 13.48 13.01 -24.12
C ARG A 449 14.81 12.84 -23.40
N LEU A 450 14.95 11.76 -22.65
CA LEU A 450 16.18 11.42 -21.95
C LEU A 450 16.98 10.46 -22.82
N ILE A 451 18.18 10.90 -23.21
CA ILE A 451 19.15 10.05 -23.90
C ILE A 451 19.96 9.38 -22.79
N ASN A 452 19.54 8.20 -22.34
CA ASN A 452 20.33 7.38 -21.42
C ASN A 452 21.30 6.50 -22.23
N PRO A 453 22.62 6.74 -22.15
CA PRO A 453 23.61 5.91 -22.84
C PRO A 453 23.81 4.53 -22.19
N ASP A 454 23.22 4.30 -21.02
CA ASP A 454 23.39 3.06 -20.26
C ASP A 454 22.59 1.93 -20.93
N LYS A 455 23.30 1.11 -21.72
CA LYS A 455 22.86 -0.25 -22.06
C LYS A 455 22.66 -1.05 -20.76
N CYS A 456 21.84 -2.11 -20.77
CA CYS A 456 21.84 -3.14 -19.71
C CYS A 456 23.26 -3.74 -19.65
N ILE A 457 24.18 -3.08 -18.96
CA ILE A 457 25.50 -3.62 -18.69
C ILE A 457 25.23 -4.67 -17.62
N ILE A 458 25.47 -5.94 -17.96
CA ILE A 458 25.50 -7.04 -17.01
C ILE A 458 26.68 -6.77 -16.07
N GLY A 459 26.42 -5.95 -15.06
CA GLY A 459 27.44 -5.33 -14.23
C GLY A 459 26.79 -4.72 -13.01
N GLY A 460 26.57 -5.56 -11.99
CA GLY A 460 26.37 -5.08 -10.62
C GLY A 460 25.28 -5.76 -9.80
N SER A 461 24.29 -6.43 -10.39
CA SER A 461 23.13 -6.90 -9.63
C SER A 461 23.14 -8.40 -9.40
N CYS A 462 23.68 -8.86 -8.26
CA CYS A 462 23.18 -10.10 -7.66
C CYS A 462 21.67 -9.85 -7.32
N ASN A 463 20.81 -10.81 -7.66
CA ASN A 463 19.34 -10.66 -7.74
C ASN A 463 18.67 -10.19 -6.42
N SER A 464 17.58 -9.42 -6.55
CA SER A 464 16.80 -8.80 -5.46
C SER A 464 15.93 -9.76 -4.63
N GLN A 465 16.13 -11.08 -4.73
CA GLN A 465 15.41 -12.08 -3.91
C GLN A 465 16.01 -12.24 -2.50
N THR A 466 17.08 -11.52 -2.19
CA THR A 466 17.76 -11.56 -0.88
C THR A 466 17.69 -10.23 -0.15
N LYS A 467 16.55 -9.52 -0.15
CA LYS A 467 16.30 -8.47 0.86
C LYS A 467 16.09 -9.10 2.25
N GLY A 468 17.19 -9.54 2.86
CA GLY A 468 17.31 -9.69 4.31
C GLY A 468 17.88 -8.41 4.90
N ILE A 469 17.81 -8.28 6.23
CA ILE A 469 18.11 -7.09 7.07
C ILE A 469 19.57 -6.55 6.97
N GLY A 470 20.37 -6.96 5.98
CA GLY A 470 21.74 -6.48 5.76
C GLY A 470 21.77 -5.25 4.86
N ILE A 471 22.20 -4.11 5.41
CA ILE A 471 22.56 -2.92 4.63
C ILE A 471 23.70 -3.30 3.68
N THR A 472 23.47 -3.26 2.37
CA THR A 472 24.52 -3.50 1.36
C THR A 472 25.48 -2.31 1.28
N LEU A 473 26.68 -2.50 0.74
CA LEU A 473 27.61 -1.39 0.53
C LEU A 473 27.00 -0.30 -0.38
N ASP A 474 26.15 -0.70 -1.33
CA ASP A 474 25.38 0.20 -2.19
C ASP A 474 24.31 0.99 -1.41
N ASP A 475 23.66 0.36 -0.42
CA ASP A 475 22.72 1.03 0.48
C ASP A 475 23.43 2.08 1.38
N ILE A 476 24.66 1.81 1.84
CA ILE A 476 25.47 2.75 2.63
C ILE A 476 25.93 3.93 1.78
N LEU A 477 26.29 3.67 0.52
CA LEU A 477 26.84 4.66 -0.40
C LEU A 477 25.78 5.38 -1.24
N ARG A 478 24.50 5.11 -1.00
CA ARG A 478 23.35 5.69 -1.73
C ARG A 478 23.50 5.57 -3.26
N TYR A 479 24.08 4.48 -3.74
CA TYR A 479 24.33 4.25 -5.18
C TYR A 479 25.18 5.34 -5.89
N GLU A 480 26.02 6.09 -5.16
CA GLU A 480 26.87 7.14 -5.76
C GLU A 480 28.12 6.64 -6.49
N ILE A 481 28.39 5.32 -6.49
CA ILE A 481 29.56 4.76 -7.16
C ILE A 481 29.35 4.76 -8.68
N ASN A 482 30.18 5.52 -9.41
CA ASN A 482 30.17 5.50 -10.87
C ASN A 482 31.08 4.39 -11.41
N GLN A 483 30.50 3.42 -12.13
CA GLN A 483 31.23 2.23 -12.61
C GLN A 483 32.34 2.53 -13.63
N ASN A 484 32.32 3.70 -14.28
CA ASN A 484 33.27 4.05 -15.35
C ASN A 484 34.40 5.00 -14.89
N MET A 485 34.56 5.23 -13.59
CA MET A 485 35.56 6.16 -13.04
C MET A 485 36.54 5.48 -12.08
N THR A 486 37.83 5.80 -12.21
CA THR A 486 38.86 5.34 -11.27
C THR A 486 38.60 5.90 -9.87
N LEU A 487 39.06 5.20 -8.81
CA LEU A 487 38.83 5.60 -7.40
C LEU A 487 39.28 7.05 -7.10
N LYS A 488 40.30 7.55 -7.82
CA LYS A 488 40.77 8.94 -7.70
C LYS A 488 39.74 9.98 -8.16
N ASN A 489 38.83 9.60 -9.06
CA ASN A 489 37.82 10.48 -9.65
C ASN A 489 36.41 10.27 -9.08
N GLN A 490 36.23 9.34 -8.13
CA GLN A 490 34.97 9.12 -7.42
C GLN A 490 34.61 10.29 -6.48
N SER A 491 33.34 10.32 -6.04
CA SER A 491 32.83 11.32 -5.10
C SER A 491 33.62 11.30 -3.78
N LEU A 492 33.67 12.45 -3.10
CA LEU A 492 34.36 12.57 -1.81
C LEU A 492 33.77 11.62 -0.77
N LEU A 493 32.45 11.39 -0.83
CA LEU A 493 31.74 10.46 0.03
C LEU A 493 32.26 9.03 -0.14
N VAL A 494 32.39 8.56 -1.39
CA VAL A 494 32.93 7.22 -1.70
C VAL A 494 34.36 7.08 -1.15
N LYS A 495 35.23 8.07 -1.36
CA LYS A 495 36.62 8.02 -0.86
C LYS A 495 36.71 7.98 0.67
N ILE A 496 35.87 8.75 1.37
CA ILE A 496 35.80 8.73 2.83
C ILE A 496 35.33 7.37 3.34
N SER A 497 34.31 6.79 2.70
CA SER A 497 33.83 5.46 3.05
C SER A 497 34.89 4.38 2.84
N VAL A 498 35.68 4.44 1.76
CA VAL A 498 36.82 3.53 1.55
C VAL A 498 37.88 3.68 2.66
N ALA A 499 38.18 4.91 3.08
CA ALA A 499 39.12 5.14 4.18
C ALA A 499 38.57 4.58 5.50
N LEU A 500 37.28 4.76 5.78
CA LEU A 500 36.61 4.25 6.97
C LEU A 500 36.59 2.71 7.02
N THR A 501 36.30 2.03 5.91
CA THR A 501 36.32 0.55 5.86
C THR A 501 37.72 0.00 6.12
N MET A 502 38.76 0.65 5.61
CA MET A 502 40.16 0.30 5.89
C MET A 502 40.54 0.51 7.36
N ILE A 503 40.05 1.59 7.99
CA ILE A 503 40.25 1.83 9.43
C ILE A 503 39.54 0.75 10.26
N MET A 504 38.30 0.40 9.90
CA MET A 504 37.53 -0.66 10.57
C MET A 504 38.23 -2.02 10.46
N LEU A 505 38.84 -2.33 9.32
CA LEU A 505 39.65 -3.55 9.13
C LEU A 505 40.84 -3.60 10.10
N ILE A 506 41.58 -2.49 10.20
CA ILE A 506 42.75 -2.41 11.09
C ILE A 506 42.33 -2.54 12.55
N MET A 507 41.27 -1.83 12.96
CA MET A 507 40.74 -1.91 14.32
C MET A 507 40.22 -3.32 14.66
N GLY A 508 39.58 -3.99 13.71
CA GLY A 508 39.15 -5.38 13.84
C GLY A 508 40.30 -6.37 14.03
N LEU A 509 41.37 -6.22 13.24
CA LEU A 509 42.58 -7.02 13.35
C LEU A 509 43.24 -6.84 14.72
N ILE A 510 43.36 -5.59 15.18
CA ILE A 510 43.90 -5.25 16.50
C ILE A 510 43.07 -5.90 17.62
N ASN A 511 41.74 -5.76 17.57
CA ASN A 511 40.84 -6.36 18.56
C ASN A 511 40.93 -7.89 18.60
N SER A 512 41.09 -8.55 17.46
CA SER A 512 41.27 -9.99 17.39
C SER A 512 42.61 -10.44 18.00
N ILE A 513 43.70 -9.71 17.71
CA ILE A 513 45.02 -9.96 18.30
C ILE A 513 44.99 -9.78 19.82
N LEU A 514 44.38 -8.70 20.34
CA LEU A 514 44.23 -8.49 21.78
C LEU A 514 43.36 -9.58 22.44
N SER A 515 42.33 -10.06 21.75
CA SER A 515 41.46 -11.14 22.24
C SER A 515 42.19 -12.49 22.31
N LEU A 516 43.09 -12.76 21.36
CA LEU A 516 43.94 -13.95 21.37
C LEU A 516 44.99 -13.88 22.49
N LEU A 517 45.60 -12.71 22.70
CA LEU A 517 46.57 -12.46 23.77
C LEU A 517 45.92 -12.60 25.16
N THR A 518 44.70 -12.08 25.33
CA THR A 518 43.94 -12.22 26.59
C THR A 518 43.53 -13.67 26.85
N PHE A 519 43.26 -14.47 25.81
CA PHE A 519 42.99 -15.91 25.95
C PHE A 519 44.23 -16.73 26.35
N GLN A 520 45.44 -16.32 25.96
CA GLN A 520 46.67 -17.01 26.34
C GLN A 520 46.96 -16.91 27.85
N ASN A 521 46.38 -15.94 28.56
CA ASN A 521 46.53 -15.82 30.00
C ASN A 521 45.74 -16.94 30.74
N ALA A 522 46.45 -17.76 31.52
CA ALA A 522 45.90 -18.96 32.16
C ALA A 522 44.85 -18.65 33.24
N ASP A 523 44.92 -17.49 33.88
CA ASP A 523 43.99 -17.09 34.94
C ASP A 523 42.63 -16.66 34.37
N LEU A 524 42.63 -16.02 33.19
CA LEU A 524 41.40 -15.59 32.49
C LEU A 524 40.64 -16.76 31.83
N ARG A 525 41.31 -17.90 31.59
CA ARG A 525 40.67 -19.13 31.08
C ARG A 525 39.76 -19.83 32.11
N LYS A 526 39.93 -19.55 33.40
CA LYS A 526 39.12 -20.14 34.48
C LYS A 526 37.74 -19.49 34.60
N VAL A 527 37.60 -18.24 34.18
CA VAL A 527 36.31 -17.54 34.10
C VAL A 527 35.65 -17.97 32.79
N GLY A 528 34.49 -18.62 32.86
CA GLY A 528 33.83 -19.26 31.70
C GLY A 528 33.67 -18.40 30.43
N CYS A 529 33.77 -17.08 30.55
CA CYS A 529 33.71 -16.11 29.45
C CYS A 529 34.91 -16.17 28.47
N GLY A 530 36.06 -16.73 28.84
CA GLY A 530 37.26 -16.71 27.99
C GLY A 530 37.07 -17.39 26.62
N ILE A 531 36.26 -18.45 26.55
CA ILE A 531 35.98 -19.17 25.30
C ILE A 531 35.00 -18.39 24.40
N TYR A 532 34.02 -17.68 24.98
CA TYR A 532 33.07 -16.87 24.21
C TYR A 532 33.71 -15.59 23.68
N LEU A 533 34.57 -14.95 24.45
CA LEU A 533 35.34 -13.79 24.00
C LEU A 533 36.27 -14.17 22.83
N LEU A 534 36.89 -15.35 22.90
CA LEU A 534 37.68 -15.87 21.79
C LEU A 534 36.80 -16.12 20.55
N ALA A 535 35.67 -16.81 20.70
CA ALA A 535 34.75 -17.10 19.60
C ALA A 535 34.12 -15.84 18.98
N SER A 536 33.72 -14.86 19.80
CA SER A 536 33.27 -13.53 19.37
C SER A 536 34.37 -12.81 18.60
N SER A 537 35.60 -12.77 19.11
CA SER A 537 36.71 -12.10 18.39
C SER A 537 37.06 -12.77 17.05
N ILE A 538 36.91 -14.11 16.96
CA ILE A 538 37.13 -14.87 15.73
C ILE A 538 36.01 -14.57 14.72
N THR A 539 34.76 -14.55 15.16
CA THR A 539 33.61 -14.24 14.28
C THR A 539 33.58 -12.77 13.85
N SER A 540 33.94 -11.83 14.71
CA SER A 540 34.19 -10.43 14.37
C SER A 540 35.35 -10.26 13.37
N LEU A 541 36.46 -11.00 13.51
CA LEU A 541 37.55 -10.97 12.54
C LEU A 541 37.10 -11.50 11.17
N LEU A 542 36.32 -12.58 11.16
CA LEU A 542 35.83 -13.21 9.93
C LEU A 542 34.76 -12.38 9.21
N THR A 543 33.88 -11.72 9.95
CA THR A 543 32.92 -10.78 9.34
C THR A 543 33.65 -9.62 8.68
N ILE A 544 34.64 -9.04 9.36
CA ILE A 544 35.45 -7.93 8.83
C ILE A 544 36.31 -8.37 7.63
N SER A 545 36.91 -9.56 7.67
CA SER A 545 37.68 -10.09 6.53
C SER A 545 36.78 -10.37 5.32
N MET A 546 35.58 -10.93 5.52
CA MET A 546 34.62 -11.19 4.45
C MET A 546 34.04 -9.90 3.86
N PHE A 547 33.79 -8.87 4.68
CA PHE A 547 33.45 -7.53 4.18
C PHE A 547 34.58 -6.96 3.30
N THR A 548 35.83 -7.16 3.71
CA THR A 548 37.01 -6.69 2.96
C THR A 548 37.22 -7.47 1.66
N ILE A 549 36.97 -8.78 1.66
CA ILE A 549 37.00 -9.62 0.45
C ILE A 549 35.90 -9.19 -0.52
N ASN A 550 34.67 -8.98 -0.04
CA ASN A 550 33.56 -8.51 -0.87
C ASN A 550 33.87 -7.12 -1.47
N PHE A 551 34.41 -6.22 -0.65
CA PHE A 551 34.86 -4.90 -1.10
C PHE A 551 36.00 -4.97 -2.13
N SER A 552 37.00 -5.83 -1.91
CA SER A 552 38.11 -6.04 -2.84
C SER A 552 37.63 -6.64 -4.16
N PHE A 553 36.62 -7.52 -4.12
CA PHE A 553 35.99 -8.11 -5.29
C PHE A 553 35.22 -7.06 -6.11
N ILE A 554 34.52 -6.13 -5.46
CA ILE A 554 33.90 -4.97 -6.10
C ILE A 554 34.97 -4.10 -6.79
N LEU A 555 36.08 -3.82 -6.10
CA LEU A 555 37.19 -3.03 -6.64
C LEU A 555 37.89 -3.73 -7.82
N LEU A 556 38.09 -5.05 -7.76
CA LEU A 556 38.67 -5.88 -8.83
C LEU A 556 37.77 -5.95 -10.06
N ASN A 557 36.44 -6.07 -9.86
CA ASN A 557 35.47 -5.97 -10.96
C ASN A 557 35.48 -4.58 -11.62
N GLN A 558 35.77 -3.52 -10.86
CA GLN A 558 35.91 -2.15 -11.39
C GLN A 558 37.23 -1.91 -12.11
N MET A 559 38.32 -2.52 -11.64
CA MET A 559 39.65 -2.32 -12.22
C MET A 559 39.90 -3.17 -13.48
N ASN A 560 39.16 -4.26 -13.66
CA ASN A 560 39.39 -5.16 -14.79
C ASN A 560 38.06 -5.60 -15.44
N SER A 561 37.86 -5.18 -16.69
CA SER A 561 36.68 -5.54 -17.50
C SER A 561 36.65 -7.02 -17.91
N SER A 562 37.58 -7.84 -17.43
CA SER A 562 37.86 -9.20 -17.90
C SER A 562 37.74 -10.28 -16.81
N ILE A 563 36.95 -10.05 -15.76
CA ILE A 563 36.62 -11.13 -14.80
C ILE A 563 35.54 -12.02 -15.41
N ASP A 564 35.88 -13.30 -15.61
CA ASP A 564 35.01 -14.30 -16.22
C ASP A 564 33.69 -14.48 -15.43
N LEU A 565 32.60 -14.76 -16.16
CA LEU A 565 31.23 -14.86 -15.65
C LEU A 565 31.08 -15.93 -14.55
N SER A 566 31.88 -17.00 -14.66
CA SER A 566 31.97 -18.09 -13.69
C SER A 566 32.47 -17.61 -12.31
N THR A 567 33.47 -16.73 -12.31
CA THR A 567 34.09 -16.18 -11.10
C THR A 567 33.17 -15.16 -10.42
N ARG A 568 32.42 -14.38 -11.21
CA ARG A 568 31.37 -13.46 -10.72
C ARG A 568 30.20 -14.19 -10.07
N ARG A 569 29.75 -15.29 -10.69
CA ARG A 569 28.67 -16.13 -10.15
C ARG A 569 29.08 -16.86 -8.87
N GLY A 570 30.35 -17.29 -8.79
CA GLY A 570 30.94 -17.85 -7.56
C GLY A 570 30.88 -16.87 -6.39
N GLY A 571 31.22 -15.60 -6.62
CA GLY A 571 31.15 -14.53 -5.60
C GLY A 571 29.75 -14.31 -5.03
N CYS A 572 28.72 -14.16 -5.88
CA CYS A 572 27.32 -13.96 -5.43
C CYS A 572 26.77 -15.16 -4.64
N ILE A 573 27.11 -16.40 -5.02
CA ILE A 573 26.55 -17.62 -4.40
C ILE A 573 27.23 -17.97 -3.08
N SER A 574 28.50 -17.57 -2.89
CA SER A 574 29.30 -17.98 -1.73
C SER A 574 29.52 -16.87 -0.70
N ILE A 575 29.92 -15.67 -1.12
CA ILE A 575 30.41 -14.62 -0.20
C ILE A 575 29.27 -14.00 0.61
N GLU A 576 28.15 -13.66 -0.02
CA GLU A 576 27.02 -13.02 0.67
C GLU A 576 26.32 -13.93 1.69
N PRO A 577 25.99 -15.20 1.38
CA PRO A 577 25.40 -16.10 2.37
C PRO A 577 26.34 -16.40 3.54
N LEU A 578 27.64 -16.56 3.28
CA LEU A 578 28.65 -16.76 4.33
C LEU A 578 28.83 -15.53 5.20
N LEU A 579 28.87 -14.33 4.62
CA LEU A 579 28.94 -13.06 5.37
C LEU A 579 27.73 -12.91 6.29
N LYS A 580 26.53 -13.22 5.77
CA LYS A 580 25.28 -13.22 6.55
C LYS A 580 25.35 -14.22 7.70
N LEU A 581 25.79 -15.45 7.43
CA LEU A 581 25.97 -16.49 8.44
C LEU A 581 26.92 -16.04 9.56
N PHE A 582 28.05 -15.42 9.21
CA PHE A 582 29.01 -14.92 10.20
C PHE A 582 28.47 -13.74 11.02
N LEU A 583 27.70 -12.82 10.43
CA LEU A 583 27.03 -11.73 11.17
C LEU A 583 25.99 -12.26 12.18
N TYR A 584 25.23 -13.29 11.80
CA TYR A 584 24.31 -13.96 12.72
C TYR A 584 25.05 -14.64 13.87
N PHE A 585 26.17 -15.32 13.60
CA PHE A 585 26.97 -15.92 14.66
C PHE A 585 27.59 -14.89 15.59
N ASP A 586 28.12 -13.78 15.06
CA ASP A 586 28.73 -12.70 15.85
C ASP A 586 27.70 -12.02 16.78
N THR A 587 26.55 -11.63 16.23
CA THR A 587 25.44 -11.04 17.02
C THR A 587 24.92 -11.99 18.10
N TRP A 588 24.78 -13.28 17.77
CA TRP A 588 24.35 -14.31 18.72
C TRP A 588 25.40 -14.54 19.83
N LEU A 589 26.69 -14.64 19.50
CA LEU A 589 27.78 -14.79 20.46
C LEU A 589 27.88 -13.57 21.40
N ASN A 590 27.75 -12.36 20.86
CA ASN A 590 27.76 -11.12 21.64
C ASN A 590 26.55 -11.03 22.58
N ALA A 591 25.37 -11.48 22.14
CA ALA A 591 24.19 -11.61 23.00
C ALA A 591 24.40 -12.64 24.12
N CYS A 592 25.01 -13.80 23.83
CA CYS A 592 25.36 -14.79 24.85
C CYS A 592 26.34 -14.25 25.89
N VAL A 593 27.38 -13.50 25.49
CA VAL A 593 28.33 -12.85 26.41
C VAL A 593 27.62 -11.80 27.26
N ALA A 594 26.75 -10.98 26.68
CA ALA A 594 25.99 -9.98 27.40
C ALA A 594 25.04 -10.60 28.44
N ILE A 595 24.33 -11.68 28.05
CA ILE A 595 23.45 -12.45 28.94
C ILE A 595 24.25 -13.12 30.06
N GLU A 596 25.38 -13.77 29.77
CA GLU A 596 26.21 -14.42 30.79
C GLU A 596 26.81 -13.40 31.77
N ARG A 597 27.20 -12.21 31.30
CA ARG A 597 27.67 -11.10 32.16
C ARG A 597 26.53 -10.52 33.00
N ALA A 598 25.35 -10.33 32.43
CA ALA A 598 24.18 -9.81 33.14
C ALA A 598 23.65 -10.81 34.20
N ILE A 599 23.59 -12.10 33.86
CA ILE A 599 23.12 -13.17 34.77
C ILE A 599 24.11 -13.38 35.92
N ASN A 600 25.43 -13.38 35.67
CA ASN A 600 26.43 -13.49 36.74
C ASN A 600 26.43 -12.29 37.69
N VAL A 601 25.96 -11.12 37.25
CA VAL A 601 25.89 -9.91 38.07
C VAL A 601 24.57 -9.80 38.83
N TYR A 602 23.45 -10.30 38.28
CA TYR A 602 22.14 -10.00 38.85
C TYR A 602 21.56 -11.10 39.73
N GLN A 603 21.49 -12.38 39.32
CA GLN A 603 20.80 -13.41 40.11
C GLN A 603 21.31 -14.81 39.75
N GLY A 604 21.63 -15.63 40.77
CA GLY A 604 22.18 -16.99 40.68
C GLY A 604 21.28 -18.04 40.01
N ILE A 605 20.91 -17.81 38.75
CA ILE A 605 20.17 -18.72 37.88
C ILE A 605 21.17 -19.68 37.22
N SER A 606 20.91 -20.98 37.30
CA SER A 606 21.80 -22.02 36.79
C SER A 606 21.75 -22.15 35.26
N PHE A 607 22.52 -21.33 34.57
CA PHE A 607 22.81 -21.53 33.15
C PHE A 607 23.55 -22.87 32.96
N ASN A 608 23.09 -23.73 32.04
CA ASN A 608 23.70 -25.03 31.79
C ASN A 608 25.07 -24.88 31.09
N LYS A 609 26.10 -24.67 31.92
CA LYS A 609 27.49 -24.43 31.51
C LYS A 609 28.06 -25.53 30.62
N GLU A 610 27.63 -26.78 30.77
CA GLU A 610 28.12 -27.90 29.94
C GLU A 610 27.56 -27.86 28.53
N LYS A 611 26.24 -27.68 28.37
CA LYS A 611 25.60 -27.65 27.05
C LYS A 611 26.15 -26.50 26.20
N SER A 612 26.38 -25.35 26.83
CA SER A 612 26.90 -24.16 26.16
C SER A 612 28.40 -24.26 25.83
N LYS A 613 29.24 -24.80 26.73
CA LYS A 613 30.66 -25.11 26.43
C LYS A 613 30.79 -26.11 25.28
N ARG A 614 29.89 -27.09 25.20
CA ARG A 614 29.87 -28.07 24.11
C ARG A 614 29.55 -27.41 22.78
N LEU A 615 28.58 -26.50 22.75
CA LEU A 615 28.18 -25.76 21.55
C LEU A 615 29.27 -24.78 21.07
N ALA A 616 29.91 -24.04 22.00
CA ALA A 616 31.03 -23.14 21.68
C ALA A 616 32.25 -23.91 21.12
N ARG A 617 32.55 -25.10 21.66
CA ARG A 617 33.59 -25.98 21.09
C ARG A 617 33.23 -26.43 19.68
N TRP A 618 31.98 -26.80 19.42
CA TRP A 618 31.50 -27.14 18.08
C TRP A 618 31.65 -25.99 17.09
N ILE A 619 31.28 -24.77 17.48
CA ILE A 619 31.44 -23.56 16.67
C ILE A 619 32.92 -23.32 16.34
N ILE A 620 33.82 -23.33 17.35
CA ILE A 620 35.27 -23.15 17.16
C ILE A 620 35.87 -24.25 16.26
N PHE A 621 35.33 -25.47 16.30
CA PHE A 621 35.84 -26.60 15.51
C PHE A 621 35.34 -26.59 14.06
N ILE A 622 34.12 -26.11 13.80
CA ILE A 622 33.51 -26.05 12.46
C ILE A 622 33.98 -24.82 11.68
N LEU A 623 34.12 -23.67 12.35
CA LEU A 623 34.45 -22.40 11.69
C LEU A 623 35.67 -22.43 10.75
N PRO A 624 36.78 -23.12 11.09
CA PRO A 624 37.94 -23.24 10.21
C PRO A 624 37.67 -24.05 8.93
N PHE A 625 36.66 -24.92 8.90
CA PHE A 625 36.26 -25.71 7.74
C PHE A 625 35.27 -24.98 6.81
N CYS A 626 34.75 -23.82 7.23
CA CYS A 626 33.85 -22.98 6.43
C CYS A 626 34.57 -21.82 5.71
N ILE A 627 35.86 -21.61 6.02
CA ILE A 627 36.80 -20.73 5.29
C ILE A 627 37.35 -21.52 4.10
#